data_AF-A0A2D1KN02-F1
#
_entry.id   AF-A0A2D1KN02-F1
#
_cell.length_a   1.000
_cell.length_b   1.000
_cell.length_c   1.000
_cell.angle_alpha   90.00
_cell.angle_beta   90.00
_cell.angle_gamma   90.00
#
_symmetry.space_group_name_H-M   'P 1'
#
loop_
_entity.id
_entity.type
_entity.pdbx_description
1 polymer ?
#
loop_
_entity_poly.entity_id
_entity_poly.type
_entity_poly.pdbx_seq_one_letter_code
_entity_poly.pdbx_strand_id
1 'polypeptide(L)'
;MTYKLELVIDHEKQEFSRNNPPMLKDMTQALILQRHQLEMYSDEGGPSDEHYKRNEKDLAEFAVKFWNGQFKTEQVVNGCTLASLDEINNAIGDSLGKKDTDSEEKPEKK
;
A
#
# COMPACT_ATOMS: atom_id res chain seq x y z
N MET A 1 10.97 -7.77 9.43
CA MET A 1 10.52 -7.31 8.10
C MET A 1 10.82 -5.83 8.00
N THR A 2 11.36 -5.41 6.86
CA THR A 2 11.65 -3.99 6.58
C THR A 2 10.83 -3.59 5.37
N TYR A 3 9.93 -2.62 5.55
CA TYR A 3 9.13 -2.03 4.48
C TYR A 3 9.89 -0.85 3.91
N LYS A 4 10.26 -0.92 2.64
CA LYS A 4 10.92 0.16 1.92
C LYS A 4 9.94 0.77 0.92
N LEU A 5 9.98 2.09 0.78
CA LEU A 5 9.20 2.81 -0.18
C LEU A 5 10.08 3.88 -0.83
N GLU A 6 10.21 3.84 -2.14
CA GLU A 6 10.85 4.91 -2.90
C GLU A 6 9.77 5.82 -3.48
N LEU A 7 9.86 7.14 -3.27
CA LEU A 7 8.98 8.13 -3.90
C LEU A 7 9.81 9.16 -4.66
N VAL A 8 9.29 9.63 -5.80
CA VAL A 8 9.87 10.75 -6.54
C VAL A 8 9.25 12.05 -6.02
N ILE A 9 10.01 12.81 -5.25
CA ILE A 9 9.58 14.08 -4.64
C ILE A 9 10.52 15.16 -5.15
N ASP A 10 9.96 16.25 -5.71
CA ASP A 10 10.73 17.35 -6.29
C ASP A 10 11.76 16.90 -7.34
N HIS A 11 11.39 15.91 -8.15
CA HIS A 11 12.24 15.25 -9.16
C HIS A 11 13.42 14.44 -8.60
N GLU A 12 13.50 14.24 -7.29
CA GLU A 12 14.51 13.42 -6.63
C GLU A 12 13.89 12.16 -6.02
N LYS A 13 14.64 11.05 -6.07
CA LYS A 13 14.22 9.79 -5.42
C LYS A 13 14.52 9.86 -3.93
N GLN A 14 13.49 9.65 -3.12
CA GLN A 14 13.59 9.58 -1.66
C GLN A 14 13.17 8.19 -1.17
N GLU A 15 14.04 7.54 -0.39
CA GLU A 15 13.76 6.23 0.22
C GLU A 15 13.24 6.42 1.65
N PHE A 16 12.11 5.79 1.95
CA PHE A 16 11.49 5.75 3.28
C PHE A 16 11.46 4.31 3.77
N SER A 17 11.75 4.12 5.06
CA SER A 17 11.74 2.79 5.66
C SER A 17 10.92 2.72 6.94
N ARG A 18 10.33 1.54 7.17
CA ARG A 18 9.69 1.16 8.43
C ARG A 18 10.15 -0.25 8.80
N ASN A 19 10.58 -0.39 10.05
CA ASN A 19 11.12 -1.67 10.57
C ASN A 19 10.18 -2.35 11.60
N ASN A 20 8.99 -1.79 11.82
CA ASN A 20 8.02 -2.33 12.76
C ASN A 20 6.94 -3.13 12.01
N PRO A 21 6.47 -4.26 12.56
CA PRO A 21 5.37 -5.02 11.98
C PRO A 21 4.10 -4.15 11.89
N PRO A 22 3.15 -4.50 11.00
CA PRO A 22 1.82 -3.88 10.97
C PRO A 22 1.16 -3.96 12.36
N MET A 23 0.62 -2.84 12.81
CA MET A 23 -0.12 -2.73 14.08
C MET A 23 -1.62 -2.68 13.80
N LEU A 24 -2.44 -2.79 14.85
CA LEU A 24 -3.91 -2.75 14.72
C LEU A 24 -4.42 -1.54 13.91
N LYS A 25 -3.75 -0.38 14.02
CA LYS A 25 -4.08 0.82 13.23
C LYS A 25 -3.91 0.57 11.72
N ASP A 26 -2.87 -0.14 11.32
CA ASP A 26 -2.55 -0.44 9.93
C ASP A 26 -3.52 -1.49 9.38
N MET A 27 -3.81 -2.52 10.19
CA MET A 27 -4.82 -3.54 9.88
C MET A 27 -6.20 -2.90 9.66
N THR A 28 -6.60 -1.97 10.53
CA THR A 28 -7.88 -1.27 10.42
C THR A 28 -7.95 -0.43 9.15
N GLN A 29 -6.88 0.29 8.80
CA GLN A 29 -6.84 1.09 7.57
C GLN A 29 -6.87 0.20 6.33
N ALA A 30 -6.13 -0.92 6.34
CA ALA A 30 -6.15 -1.88 5.25
C ALA A 30 -7.56 -2.50 5.05
N LEU A 31 -8.28 -2.80 6.13
CA LEU A 31 -9.66 -3.30 6.07
C LEU A 31 -10.64 -2.27 5.50
N ILE A 32 -10.51 -1.00 5.88
CA ILE A 32 -11.32 0.10 5.33
C ILE A 32 -11.07 0.22 3.82
N LEU A 33 -9.81 0.22 3.40
CA LEU A 33 -9.42 0.26 2.00
C LEU A 33 -9.99 -0.93 1.22
N GLN A 34 -9.83 -2.15 1.74
CA GLN A 34 -10.38 -3.36 1.12
C GLN A 34 -11.90 -3.28 0.98
N ARG A 35 -12.61 -2.77 2.00
CA ARG A 35 -14.06 -2.57 1.93
C ARG A 35 -14.44 -1.61 0.80
N HIS A 36 -13.75 -0.48 0.67
CA HIS A 36 -14.03 0.49 -0.39
C HIS A 36 -13.78 -0.10 -1.78
N GLN A 37 -12.73 -0.92 -1.92
CA GLN A 37 -12.46 -1.65 -3.16
C GLN A 37 -13.56 -2.66 -3.50
N LEU A 38 -14.08 -3.39 -2.50
CA LEU A 38 -15.21 -4.30 -2.70
C LEU A 38 -16.48 -3.54 -3.12
N GLU A 39 -16.79 -2.42 -2.46
CA GLU A 39 -17.90 -1.54 -2.84
C GLU A 39 -17.78 -1.09 -4.31
N MET A 40 -16.59 -0.65 -4.72
CA MET A 40 -16.28 -0.23 -6.08
C MET A 40 -16.58 -1.29 -7.16
N TYR A 41 -16.35 -2.58 -6.87
CA TYR A 41 -16.62 -3.68 -7.80
C TYR A 41 -17.99 -4.34 -7.61
N SER A 42 -18.76 -3.95 -6.60
CA SER A 42 -20.07 -4.53 -6.31
C SER A 42 -21.20 -3.87 -7.11
N ASP A 43 -20.97 -2.69 -7.68
CA ASP A 43 -21.96 -1.98 -8.49
C ASP A 43 -22.14 -2.65 -9.87
N GLU A 44 -23.39 -2.84 -10.33
CA GLU A 44 -23.71 -3.49 -11.61
C GLU A 44 -23.11 -2.76 -12.83
N GLY A 45 -22.88 -1.45 -12.72
CA GLY A 45 -22.23 -0.63 -13.75
C GLY A 45 -20.70 -0.67 -13.72
N GLY A 46 -20.11 -1.38 -12.76
CA GLY A 46 -18.67 -1.36 -12.49
C GLY A 46 -18.19 -0.06 -11.82
N PRO A 47 -16.87 0.07 -11.64
CA PRO A 47 -16.26 1.23 -11.01
C PRO A 47 -16.51 2.53 -11.78
N SER A 48 -16.84 3.60 -11.05
CA SER A 48 -16.94 4.96 -11.58
C SER A 48 -15.63 5.72 -11.36
N ASP A 49 -15.47 6.86 -12.05
CA ASP A 49 -14.33 7.77 -11.84
C ASP A 49 -14.19 8.21 -10.37
N GLU A 50 -15.30 8.38 -9.65
CA GLU A 50 -15.29 8.73 -8.23
C GLU A 50 -14.76 7.60 -7.37
N HIS A 51 -15.10 6.34 -7.70
CA HIS A 51 -14.56 5.17 -7.02
C HIS A 51 -13.04 5.07 -7.20
N TYR A 52 -12.54 5.31 -8.42
CA TYR A 52 -11.10 5.31 -8.68
C TYR A 52 -10.36 6.42 -7.92
N LYS A 53 -10.90 7.65 -7.89
CA LYS A 53 -10.32 8.77 -7.13
C LYS A 53 -10.33 8.51 -5.63
N ARG A 54 -11.40 7.88 -5.11
CA ARG A 54 -11.47 7.46 -3.71
C ARG A 54 -10.39 6.42 -3.41
N ASN A 55 -10.23 5.41 -4.25
CA ASN A 55 -9.22 4.37 -4.08
C ASN A 55 -7.78 4.94 -4.13
N GLU A 56 -7.49 5.87 -5.05
CA GLU A 56 -6.21 6.60 -5.08
C GLU A 56 -5.92 7.31 -3.76
N LYS A 57 -6.92 8.03 -3.23
CA LYS A 57 -6.81 8.73 -1.95
C LYS A 57 -6.60 7.77 -0.79
N ASP A 58 -7.36 6.68 -0.74
CA ASP A 58 -7.26 5.67 0.32
C ASP A 58 -5.87 5.00 0.34
N LEU A 59 -5.31 4.68 -0.85
CA LEU A 59 -3.95 4.16 -0.98
C LEU A 59 -2.91 5.16 -0.47
N ALA A 60 -3.02 6.43 -0.86
CA ALA A 60 -2.12 7.47 -0.40
C ALA A 60 -2.21 7.69 1.12
N GLU A 61 -3.42 7.70 1.68
CA GLU A 61 -3.64 7.82 3.13
C GLU A 61 -3.09 6.62 3.90
N PHE A 62 -3.29 5.41 3.37
CA PHE A 62 -2.71 4.20 3.95
C PHE A 62 -1.19 4.31 4.00
N ALA A 63 -0.53 4.64 2.88
CA ALA A 63 0.92 4.75 2.82
C ALA A 63 1.47 5.78 3.83
N VAL A 64 0.87 6.97 3.89
CA VAL A 64 1.27 7.99 4.86
C VAL A 64 1.15 7.49 6.30
N LYS A 65 0.03 6.87 6.66
CA LYS A 65 -0.19 6.35 8.01
C LYS A 65 0.74 5.17 8.34
N PHE A 66 0.95 4.28 7.37
CA PHE A 66 1.77 3.08 7.51
C PHE A 66 3.24 3.46 7.70
N TRP A 67 3.80 4.38 6.92
CA TRP A 67 5.17 4.86 7.11
C TRP A 67 5.30 5.96 8.18
N ASN A 68 4.32 6.08 9.09
CA ASN A 68 4.31 7.01 10.23
C ASN A 68 4.46 8.49 9.87
N GLY A 69 3.93 8.92 8.72
CA GLY A 69 3.87 10.32 8.32
C GLY A 69 5.19 10.90 7.83
N GLN A 70 6.14 10.07 7.38
CA GLN A 70 7.41 10.51 6.80
C GLN A 70 7.25 11.35 5.52
N PHE A 71 6.09 11.25 4.86
CA PHE A 71 5.71 11.97 3.65
C PHE A 71 4.20 12.28 3.69
N LYS A 72 3.73 13.12 2.77
CA LYS A 72 2.33 13.56 2.62
C LYS A 72 1.60 12.77 1.54
N THR A 73 0.26 12.80 1.58
CA THR A 73 -0.59 12.11 0.59
C THR A 73 -0.31 12.58 -0.83
N GLU A 74 -0.17 13.89 -1.04
CA GLU A 74 0.17 14.49 -2.35
C GLU A 74 1.52 13.99 -2.88
N GLN A 75 2.50 13.73 -2.00
CA GLN A 75 3.79 13.18 -2.40
C GLN A 75 3.68 11.72 -2.84
N VAL A 76 2.74 10.96 -2.26
CA VAL A 76 2.42 9.61 -2.74
C VAL A 76 1.72 9.70 -4.09
N VAL A 77 0.66 10.50 -4.22
CA VAL A 77 -0.12 10.59 -5.48
C VAL A 77 0.76 11.02 -6.67
N ASN A 78 1.63 12.01 -6.48
CA ASN A 78 2.46 12.54 -7.56
C ASN A 78 3.80 11.81 -7.75
N GLY A 79 4.30 11.14 -6.69
CA GLY A 79 5.65 10.57 -6.65
C GLY A 79 5.71 9.05 -6.64
N CYS A 80 4.56 8.37 -6.52
CA CYS A 80 4.49 6.92 -6.51
C CYS A 80 4.70 6.35 -7.92
N THR A 81 5.73 5.51 -8.06
CA THR A 81 5.97 4.73 -9.28
C THR A 81 5.23 3.39 -9.20
N LEU A 82 5.17 2.65 -10.30
CA LEU A 82 4.58 1.30 -10.29
C LEU A 82 5.23 0.40 -9.23
N ALA A 83 6.57 0.43 -9.11
CA ALA A 83 7.29 -0.34 -8.09
C ALA A 83 6.93 0.11 -6.66
N SER A 84 6.78 1.42 -6.44
CA SER A 84 6.36 1.98 -5.15
C SER A 84 4.94 1.54 -4.78
N LEU A 85 4.06 1.41 -5.78
CA LEU A 85 2.69 0.94 -5.58
C LEU A 85 2.66 -0.54 -5.20
N ASP A 86 3.52 -1.37 -5.79
CA ASP A 86 3.66 -2.78 -5.41
C ASP A 86 4.06 -2.92 -3.93
N GLU A 87 5.01 -2.10 -3.45
CA GLU A 87 5.40 -2.09 -2.03
C GLU A 87 4.26 -1.67 -1.09
N ILE A 88 3.44 -0.69 -1.51
CA ILE A 88 2.24 -0.28 -0.76
C ILE A 88 1.24 -1.45 -0.69
N ASN A 89 1.02 -2.14 -1.82
CA ASN A 89 0.11 -3.29 -1.87
C ASN A 89 0.61 -4.46 -1.03
N ASN A 90 1.92 -4.71 -1.00
CA ASN A 90 2.53 -5.72 -0.12
C ASN A 90 2.29 -5.37 1.36
N ALA A 91 2.50 -4.11 1.75
CA ALA A 91 2.21 -3.65 3.11
C ALA A 91 0.72 -3.78 3.49
N ILE A 92 -0.19 -3.55 2.54
CA ILE A 92 -1.64 -3.81 2.73
C ILE A 92 -1.89 -5.30 2.90
N GLY A 93 -1.30 -6.15 2.05
CA GLY A 93 -1.41 -7.61 2.11
C GLY A 93 -0.99 -8.15 3.49
N ASP A 94 0.19 -7.76 3.94
CA ASP A 94 0.72 -8.10 5.26
C ASP A 94 -0.20 -7.63 6.39
N SER A 95 -0.75 -6.41 6.27
CA SER A 95 -1.69 -5.86 7.25
C SER A 95 -3.02 -6.62 7.29
N LEU A 96 -3.42 -7.27 6.20
CA LEU A 96 -4.63 -8.10 6.13
C LEU A 96 -4.36 -9.57 6.47
N GLY A 97 -3.11 -9.91 6.81
CA GLY A 97 -2.72 -11.30 7.06
C GLY A 97 -2.75 -12.17 5.80
N LYS A 98 -2.70 -11.56 4.60
CA LYS A 98 -2.33 -12.30 3.40
C LYS A 98 -0.89 -12.71 3.59
N LYS A 99 -0.67 -13.98 3.97
CA LYS A 99 0.64 -14.57 3.80
C LYS A 99 0.92 -14.58 2.30
N ASP A 100 2.04 -14.01 1.88
CA ASP A 100 2.61 -14.36 0.59
C ASP A 100 2.70 -15.89 0.52
N THR A 101 1.78 -16.52 -0.20
CA THR A 101 1.87 -17.93 -0.56
C THR A 101 2.94 -18.18 -1.63
N ASP A 102 3.96 -17.31 -1.71
CA ASP A 102 5.04 -17.42 -2.67
C ASP A 102 6.43 -17.11 -2.06
N SER A 103 6.62 -17.42 -0.78
CA SER A 103 7.92 -17.94 -0.36
C SER A 103 7.99 -19.41 -0.73
N GLU A 104 8.26 -19.71 -2.00
CA GLU A 104 9.01 -20.91 -2.33
C GLU A 104 10.33 -20.81 -1.55
N GLU A 105 10.41 -21.51 -0.40
CA GLU A 105 11.67 -22.01 0.11
C GLU A 105 12.35 -22.77 -1.03
N LYS A 106 13.26 -22.12 -1.75
CA LYS A 106 14.25 -22.85 -2.54
C LYS A 106 15.04 -23.67 -1.53
N PRO A 107 14.99 -25.02 -1.57
CA PRO A 107 15.81 -25.81 -0.68
C PRO A 107 17.28 -25.51 -1.00
N GLU A 108 18.01 -25.05 0.01
CA GLU A 108 19.45 -24.93 -0.04
C GLU A 108 20.03 -26.28 -0.47
N LYS A 109 20.81 -26.26 -1.56
CA LYS A 109 21.61 -27.39 -2.01
C LYS A 109 22.49 -27.87 -0.86
N LYS A 110 22.36 -29.16 -0.52
CA LYS A 110 23.43 -29.93 0.13
C LYS A 110 23.94 -30.98 -0.84
#